data_AF-A0A4R2E606-F1
#
_entry.id   AF-A0A4R2E606-F1
#
_cell.length_a   1.000
_cell.length_b   1.000
_cell.length_c   1.000
_cell.angle_alpha   90.00
_cell.angle_beta   90.00
_cell.angle_gamma   90.00
#
_symmetry.space_group_name_H-M   'P 1'
#
loop_
_entity.id
_entity.type
_entity.pdbx_description
1 polymer ?
#
loop_
_entity_poly.entity_id
_entity_poly.type
_entity_poly.pdbx_seq_one_letter_code
_entity_poly.pdbx_strand_id
1 'polypeptide(L)'
;MLKKTILALCILSSPVLSARAQQVVLPSSSFVKVQGRVDSSNPERYRFDYPGVNFSMKFSGSSTVAARVKGSGSTFFQAFINGKPALALSGKQAIYKSTGDTTIVLATNLSKKAAHEVVLFKRTENLDNVPAEFMGFVVDNNATCTSASELYRPRKMEFLGNSITCAFGTESKNRNSKFTAETENSYLSYANILARAFDADVNIVAHSGRGVVRNYNDKNMVSTSDATVPKLFKRTIDADSTSEWDFKRYTPDAVVVNLGTNDYSTHPHPFKAIFVDGYLKLIAQIREAYGSQTQIFCIVGPMIDEPCYSYVKEIVEAQKVLNKDGRIHFIGIPRSALSSEKDYGAAWHPGGDGQKKIAQIVAPTVSTVMDWSYNRSEMDDIKGGQDFYSRER
;
A
#
# COMPACT_ATOMS: atom_id res chain seq x y z
N MET A 1 22.89 82.79 3.99
CA MET A 1 23.00 81.43 3.39
C MET A 1 22.09 80.49 4.17
N LEU A 2 20.94 80.09 3.63
CA LEU A 2 20.05 79.10 4.25
C LEU A 2 19.90 77.93 3.28
N LYS A 3 20.47 76.76 3.61
CA LYS A 3 20.34 75.54 2.81
C LYS A 3 18.98 74.89 3.13
N LYS A 4 18.12 74.76 2.12
CA LYS A 4 16.89 73.95 2.17
C LYS A 4 17.25 72.51 1.85
N THR A 5 17.07 71.61 2.82
CA THR A 5 17.21 70.16 2.64
C THR A 5 15.86 69.61 2.17
N ILE A 6 15.80 69.07 0.95
CA ILE A 6 14.63 68.36 0.42
C ILE A 6 14.76 66.90 0.84
N LEU A 7 13.81 66.41 1.64
CA LEU A 7 13.70 65.00 2.02
C LEU A 7 12.87 64.28 0.96
N ALA A 8 13.51 63.44 0.14
CA ALA A 8 12.83 62.58 -0.82
C ALA A 8 12.28 61.34 -0.09
N LEU A 9 10.95 61.17 -0.11
CA LEU A 9 10.25 60.04 0.48
C LEU A 9 10.22 58.89 -0.53
N CYS A 10 11.13 57.92 -0.38
CA CYS A 10 11.09 56.66 -1.14
C CYS A 10 9.97 55.76 -0.59
N ILE A 11 8.89 55.59 -1.34
CA ILE A 11 7.85 54.61 -1.05
C ILE A 11 8.36 53.23 -1.48
N LEU A 12 8.83 52.44 -0.53
CA LEU A 12 9.12 51.01 -0.71
C LEU A 12 7.78 50.26 -0.85
N SER A 13 7.41 49.89 -2.07
CA SER A 13 6.32 48.95 -2.32
C SER A 13 6.78 47.53 -2.01
N SER A 14 6.50 47.05 -0.80
CA SER A 14 6.66 45.64 -0.45
C SER A 14 5.67 44.79 -1.28
N PRO A 15 6.09 43.70 -1.93
CA PRO A 15 5.15 42.79 -2.58
C PRO A 15 4.28 42.15 -1.50
N VAL A 16 2.98 42.47 -1.52
CA VAL A 16 1.98 41.78 -0.71
C VAL A 16 1.92 40.35 -1.20
N LEU A 17 2.50 39.41 -0.45
CA LEU A 17 2.14 38.00 -0.58
C LEU A 17 0.66 37.90 -0.19
N SER A 18 -0.21 37.83 -1.20
CA SER A 18 -1.62 37.50 -0.96
C SER A 18 -1.65 36.06 -0.46
N ALA A 19 -1.81 35.89 0.86
CA ALA A 19 -2.16 34.62 1.46
C ALA A 19 -3.50 34.19 0.84
N ARG A 20 -3.46 33.22 -0.06
CA ARG A 20 -4.68 32.66 -0.65
C ARG A 20 -5.43 31.93 0.46
N ALA A 21 -6.68 32.30 0.66
CA ALA A 21 -7.52 31.62 1.64
C ALA A 21 -7.73 30.16 1.20
N GLN A 22 -7.52 29.22 2.12
CA GLN A 22 -7.57 27.77 1.90
C GLN A 22 -8.59 27.14 2.85
N GLN A 23 -9.23 26.06 2.38
CA GLN A 23 -10.13 25.24 3.18
C GLN A 23 -9.55 23.83 3.35
N VAL A 24 -9.85 23.21 4.49
CA VAL A 24 -9.47 21.82 4.79
C VAL A 24 -10.69 20.93 4.61
N VAL A 25 -10.55 19.90 3.78
CA VAL A 25 -11.53 18.82 3.66
C VAL A 25 -11.10 17.69 4.59
N LEU A 26 -11.80 17.59 5.74
CA LEU A 26 -11.50 16.63 6.80
C LEU A 26 -11.59 15.18 6.32
N PRO A 27 -10.83 14.25 6.94
CA PRO A 27 -10.86 12.84 6.56
C PRO A 27 -12.23 12.17 6.73
N SER A 28 -13.05 12.64 7.68
CA SER A 28 -14.43 12.18 7.90
C SER A 28 -15.46 12.72 6.92
N SER A 29 -15.06 13.65 6.04
CA SER A 29 -15.97 14.20 5.03
C SER A 29 -16.43 13.11 4.06
N SER A 30 -17.70 13.17 3.65
CA SER A 30 -18.26 12.32 2.58
C SER A 30 -17.61 12.54 1.21
N PHE A 31 -16.71 13.52 1.08
CA PHE A 31 -15.93 13.80 -0.13
C PHE A 31 -14.59 13.05 -0.18
N VAL A 32 -14.15 12.46 0.94
CA VAL A 32 -12.88 11.72 1.01
C VAL A 32 -13.16 10.23 0.96
N LYS A 33 -12.64 9.57 -0.08
CA LYS A 33 -12.54 8.11 -0.10
C LYS A 33 -11.38 7.69 0.77
N VAL A 34 -11.62 6.69 1.61
CA VAL A 34 -10.60 5.98 2.38
C VAL A 34 -10.50 4.55 1.87
N GLN A 35 -9.29 4.13 1.52
CA GLN A 35 -8.98 2.75 1.17
C GLN A 35 -7.82 2.24 2.04
N GLY A 36 -7.96 1.04 2.58
CA GLY A 36 -7.07 0.49 3.60
C GLY A 36 -7.68 0.52 5.00
N ARG A 37 -6.99 -0.11 5.96
CA ARG A 37 -7.40 -0.10 7.37
C ARG A 37 -6.92 1.19 8.02
N VAL A 38 -7.87 1.94 8.59
CA VAL A 38 -7.62 3.18 9.31
C VAL A 38 -8.36 3.21 10.64
N ASP A 39 -7.70 3.71 11.68
CA ASP A 39 -8.37 4.11 12.91
C ASP A 39 -9.00 5.49 12.68
N SER A 40 -10.32 5.48 12.61
CA SER A 40 -11.17 6.64 12.34
C SER A 40 -11.91 7.14 13.59
N SER A 41 -11.44 6.78 14.79
CA SER A 41 -12.04 7.20 16.07
C SER A 41 -12.05 8.72 16.26
N ASN A 42 -11.11 9.43 15.62
CA ASN A 42 -11.09 10.89 15.56
C ASN A 42 -11.52 11.36 14.15
N PRO A 43 -12.63 12.12 14.01
CA PRO A 43 -13.13 12.56 12.70
C PRO A 43 -12.24 13.58 11.98
N GLU A 44 -11.32 14.23 12.69
CA GLU A 44 -10.39 15.22 12.12
C GLU A 44 -9.03 14.60 11.76
N ARG A 45 -8.76 13.38 12.22
CA ARG A 45 -7.46 12.74 12.10
C ARG A 45 -7.60 11.23 12.06
N TYR A 46 -7.27 10.63 10.93
CA TYR A 46 -7.21 9.17 10.80
C TYR A 46 -5.79 8.66 10.96
N ARG A 47 -5.61 7.61 11.77
CA ARG A 47 -4.32 6.92 11.96
C ARG A 47 -4.26 5.68 11.07
N PHE A 48 -3.08 5.37 10.54
CA PHE A 48 -2.87 4.22 9.65
C PHE A 48 -1.38 3.91 9.48
N ASP A 49 -1.03 2.64 9.27
CA ASP A 49 0.37 2.23 9.14
C ASP A 49 0.63 1.08 8.17
N TYR A 50 -0.41 0.38 7.70
CA TYR A 50 -0.27 -0.57 6.61
C TYR A 50 0.15 0.09 5.28
N PRO A 51 0.92 -0.62 4.43
CA PRO A 51 1.27 -0.13 3.11
C PRO A 51 0.04 -0.05 2.20
N GLY A 52 0.03 0.90 1.27
CA GLY A 52 -1.03 1.07 0.28
C GLY A 52 -2.32 1.74 0.78
N VAL A 53 -2.41 2.06 2.07
CA VAL A 53 -3.47 2.94 2.59
C VAL A 53 -3.44 4.26 1.82
N ASN A 54 -4.58 4.67 1.30
CA ASN A 54 -4.68 5.87 0.49
C ASN A 54 -6.00 6.63 0.70
N PHE A 55 -5.92 7.93 0.44
CA PHE A 55 -7.02 8.86 0.52
C PHE A 55 -7.21 9.49 -0.85
N SER A 56 -8.46 9.60 -1.29
CA SER A 56 -8.77 10.16 -2.61
C SER A 56 -9.93 11.14 -2.54
N MET A 57 -9.91 12.15 -3.40
CA MET A 57 -10.97 13.17 -3.48
C MET A 57 -11.06 13.73 -4.90
N LYS A 58 -12.28 14.03 -5.34
CA LYS A 58 -12.55 14.81 -6.56
C LYS A 58 -12.96 16.23 -6.19
N PHE A 59 -12.36 17.22 -6.87
CA PHE A 59 -12.57 18.64 -6.60
C PHE A 59 -12.50 19.49 -7.87
N SER A 60 -13.10 20.68 -7.84
CA SER A 60 -12.97 21.74 -8.87
C SER A 60 -12.88 23.12 -8.19
N GLY A 61 -12.60 24.17 -8.95
CA GLY A 61 -12.47 25.53 -8.40
C GLY A 61 -11.14 25.82 -7.70
N SER A 62 -10.21 24.85 -7.69
CA SER A 62 -8.91 24.99 -7.04
C SER A 62 -7.73 24.91 -7.99
N SER A 63 -6.74 25.77 -7.78
CA SER A 63 -5.47 25.77 -8.53
C SER A 63 -4.36 24.99 -7.83
N THR A 64 -4.57 24.57 -6.59
CA THR A 64 -3.61 23.83 -5.78
C THR A 64 -4.31 22.77 -4.96
N VAL A 65 -3.66 21.64 -4.75
CA VAL A 65 -4.09 20.65 -3.77
C VAL A 65 -2.91 20.21 -2.94
N ALA A 66 -3.11 20.14 -1.63
CA ALA A 66 -2.14 19.70 -0.65
C ALA A 66 -2.80 18.69 0.30
N ALA A 67 -1.99 18.00 1.11
CA ALA A 67 -2.48 17.11 2.16
C ALA A 67 -1.75 17.39 3.47
N ARG A 68 -2.50 17.47 4.58
CA ARG A 68 -1.91 17.54 5.91
C ARG A 68 -1.72 16.14 6.45
N VAL A 69 -0.47 15.78 6.72
CA VAL A 69 -0.08 14.45 7.21
C VAL A 69 0.93 14.55 8.33
N LYS A 70 1.00 13.50 9.14
CA LYS A 70 2.08 13.28 10.10
C LYS A 70 2.59 11.86 9.94
N GLY A 71 3.90 11.69 10.04
CA GLY A 71 4.56 10.40 9.90
C GLY A 71 5.85 10.34 10.70
N SER A 72 6.67 9.36 10.37
CA SER A 72 7.95 9.06 11.01
C SER A 72 9.13 9.17 10.04
N GLY A 73 10.36 8.90 10.51
CA GLY A 73 11.58 8.91 9.70
C GLY A 73 11.54 7.97 8.48
N SER A 74 10.64 7.00 8.46
CA SER A 74 10.48 5.98 7.41
C SER A 74 9.09 6.02 6.75
N THR A 75 8.31 7.10 6.93
CA THR A 75 7.00 7.25 6.28
C THR A 75 7.13 7.97 4.94
N PHE A 76 6.82 7.27 3.86
CA PHE A 76 6.87 7.79 2.50
C PHE A 76 5.50 7.72 1.81
N PHE A 77 5.19 8.76 1.04
CA PHE A 77 3.99 8.88 0.24
C PHE A 77 4.36 9.18 -1.22
N GLN A 78 3.41 8.90 -2.10
CA GLN A 78 3.34 9.46 -3.44
C GLN A 78 1.92 9.93 -3.71
N ALA A 79 1.75 10.82 -4.68
CA ALA A 79 0.42 11.30 -5.06
C ALA A 79 0.18 11.15 -6.55
N PHE A 80 -1.10 11.13 -6.92
CA PHE A 80 -1.56 11.10 -8.29
C PHE A 80 -2.60 12.20 -8.52
N ILE A 81 -2.51 12.88 -9.66
CA ILE A 81 -3.48 13.87 -10.13
C ILE A 81 -4.05 13.35 -11.44
N ASN A 82 -5.36 13.13 -11.50
CA ASN A 82 -6.06 12.61 -12.68
C ASN A 82 -5.41 11.32 -13.22
N GLY A 83 -5.05 10.41 -12.32
CA GLY A 83 -4.40 9.14 -12.64
C GLY A 83 -2.91 9.23 -13.02
N LYS A 84 -2.32 10.41 -13.07
CA LYS A 84 -0.89 10.61 -13.39
C LYS A 84 -0.08 10.90 -12.11
N PRO A 85 1.15 10.40 -11.96
CA PRO A 85 1.99 10.75 -10.82
C PRO A 85 2.15 12.26 -10.66
N ALA A 86 2.02 12.75 -9.43
CA ALA A 86 2.40 14.10 -9.07
C ALA A 86 3.90 14.29 -9.32
N LEU A 87 4.30 15.46 -9.81
CA LEU A 87 5.68 15.75 -10.20
C LEU A 87 6.34 16.71 -9.23
N ALA A 88 7.61 16.46 -8.93
CA ALA A 88 8.48 17.41 -8.28
C ALA A 88 8.86 18.54 -9.26
N LEU A 89 9.51 19.60 -8.75
CA LEU A 89 10.02 20.70 -9.59
C LEU A 89 11.01 20.22 -10.66
N SER A 90 11.68 19.10 -10.43
CA SER A 90 12.58 18.45 -11.40
C SER A 90 11.84 17.79 -12.57
N GLY A 91 10.51 17.71 -12.54
CA GLY A 91 9.69 16.98 -13.52
C GLY A 91 9.67 15.46 -13.31
N LYS A 92 10.40 14.93 -12.33
CA LYS A 92 10.31 13.52 -11.90
C LYS A 92 9.12 13.30 -10.97
N GLN A 93 8.67 12.06 -10.81
CA GLN A 93 7.65 11.71 -9.82
C GLN A 93 8.07 12.21 -8.43
N ALA A 94 7.15 12.89 -7.75
CA ALA A 94 7.36 13.35 -6.39
C ALA A 94 7.22 12.17 -5.41
N ILE A 95 8.23 12.03 -4.55
CA ILE A 95 8.20 11.16 -3.38
C ILE A 95 8.23 12.08 -2.16
N TYR A 96 7.26 11.91 -1.27
CA TYR A 96 7.12 12.77 -0.11
C TYR A 96 7.44 12.01 1.17
N LYS A 97 8.41 12.51 1.93
CA LYS A 97 8.74 12.01 3.26
C LYS A 97 8.04 12.86 4.31
N SER A 98 7.38 12.23 5.28
CA SER A 98 6.73 12.93 6.40
C SER A 98 7.38 12.51 7.71
N THR A 99 8.21 13.37 8.31
CA THR A 99 8.91 13.11 9.58
C THR A 99 8.21 13.70 10.81
N GLY A 100 7.01 14.27 10.61
CA GLY A 100 6.24 15.00 11.61
C GLY A 100 4.99 15.63 10.97
N ASP A 101 4.23 16.44 11.72
CA ASP A 101 3.07 17.17 11.18
C ASP A 101 3.54 18.16 10.11
N THR A 102 3.02 18.00 8.90
CA THR A 102 3.37 18.81 7.75
C THR A 102 2.24 18.89 6.75
N THR A 103 2.25 19.94 5.92
CA THR A 103 1.36 20.07 4.76
C THR A 103 2.18 19.91 3.49
N ILE A 104 1.87 18.86 2.72
CA ILE A 104 2.57 18.51 1.50
C ILE A 104 1.77 19.06 0.32
N VAL A 105 2.37 19.95 -0.48
CA VAL A 105 1.78 20.40 -1.74
C VAL A 105 1.89 19.30 -2.78
N LEU A 106 0.75 18.78 -3.23
CA LEU A 106 0.67 17.65 -4.16
C LEU A 106 0.64 18.13 -5.62
N ALA A 107 -0.03 19.25 -5.89
CA ALA A 107 0.01 19.91 -7.18
C ALA A 107 -0.33 21.40 -7.11
N THR A 108 0.18 22.14 -8.09
CA THR A 108 -0.10 23.57 -8.31
C THR A 108 -0.45 23.80 -9.78
N ASN A 109 -0.87 25.02 -10.11
CA ASN A 109 -1.24 25.43 -11.47
C ASN A 109 -2.34 24.56 -12.11
N LEU A 110 -3.23 24.00 -11.28
CA LEU A 110 -4.39 23.26 -11.75
C LEU A 110 -5.44 24.21 -12.36
N SER A 111 -6.19 23.71 -13.34
CA SER A 111 -7.25 24.50 -13.96
C SER A 111 -8.44 24.59 -13.01
N LYS A 112 -8.74 25.79 -12.50
CA LYS A 112 -9.91 26.01 -11.64
C LYS A 112 -11.25 25.65 -12.31
N LYS A 113 -11.30 25.61 -13.65
CA LYS A 113 -12.51 25.28 -14.41
C LYS A 113 -12.73 23.77 -14.57
N ALA A 114 -11.68 22.97 -14.41
CA ALA A 114 -11.77 21.53 -14.59
C ALA A 114 -12.01 20.82 -13.25
N ALA A 115 -12.62 19.64 -13.32
CA ALA A 115 -12.60 18.69 -12.22
C ALA A 115 -11.24 17.97 -12.19
N HIS A 116 -10.73 17.76 -10.98
CA HIS A 116 -9.50 17.07 -10.68
C HIS A 116 -9.75 15.97 -9.67
N GLU A 117 -9.04 14.86 -9.81
CA GLU A 117 -8.97 13.79 -8.81
C GLU A 117 -7.56 13.77 -8.22
N VAL A 118 -7.47 13.75 -6.89
CA VAL A 118 -6.23 13.54 -6.15
C VAL A 118 -6.28 12.20 -5.44
N VAL A 119 -5.15 11.49 -5.45
CA VAL A 119 -4.90 10.32 -4.59
C VAL A 119 -3.61 10.59 -3.83
N LEU A 120 -3.64 10.47 -2.50
CA LEU A 120 -2.44 10.40 -1.65
C LEU A 120 -2.27 8.94 -1.20
N PHE A 121 -1.12 8.34 -1.52
CA PHE A 121 -0.88 6.92 -1.34
C PHE A 121 0.34 6.68 -0.44
N LYS A 122 0.18 5.92 0.65
CA LYS A 122 1.29 5.51 1.52
C LYS A 122 2.09 4.39 0.85
N ARG A 123 3.39 4.63 0.64
CA ARG A 123 4.30 3.69 -0.01
C ARG A 123 4.78 2.61 0.95
N THR A 124 5.26 3.02 2.12
CA THR A 124 5.95 2.15 3.06
C THR A 124 5.01 1.35 3.95
N GLU A 125 5.50 0.29 4.57
CA GLU A 125 4.87 -0.40 5.69
C GLU A 125 5.12 0.33 7.03
N ASN A 126 4.82 -0.32 8.16
CA ASN A 126 5.10 0.21 9.50
C ASN A 126 6.56 -0.11 9.93
N LEU A 127 7.49 0.75 9.54
CA LEU A 127 8.93 0.51 9.77
C LEU A 127 9.45 1.03 11.12
N ASP A 128 8.87 2.11 11.65
CA ASP A 128 9.34 2.76 12.89
C ASP A 128 8.44 2.47 14.10
N ASN A 129 7.44 1.59 13.95
CA ASN A 129 6.40 1.33 14.94
C ASN A 129 5.61 2.61 15.34
N VAL A 130 5.40 3.50 14.37
CA VAL A 130 4.68 4.77 14.54
C VAL A 130 3.68 4.91 13.40
N PRO A 131 2.36 4.96 13.68
CA PRO A 131 1.39 5.15 12.62
C PRO A 131 1.44 6.57 12.05
N ALA A 132 1.19 6.65 10.75
CA ALA A 132 0.95 7.91 10.07
C ALA A 132 -0.44 8.45 10.44
N GLU A 133 -0.62 9.76 10.26
CA GLU A 133 -1.87 10.46 10.46
C GLU A 133 -2.21 11.26 9.19
N PHE A 134 -3.48 11.27 8.81
CA PHE A 134 -4.02 12.10 7.74
C PHE A 134 -5.09 13.01 8.32
N MET A 135 -4.91 14.32 8.13
CA MET A 135 -5.74 15.38 8.72
C MET A 135 -6.57 16.12 7.66
N GLY A 136 -6.57 15.63 6.43
CA GLY A 136 -7.39 16.15 5.35
C GLY A 136 -6.60 16.69 4.16
N PHE A 137 -7.34 16.93 3.08
CA PHE A 137 -6.85 17.66 1.91
C PHE A 137 -7.01 19.15 2.11
N VAL A 138 -6.11 19.93 1.54
CA VAL A 138 -6.16 21.39 1.55
C VAL A 138 -6.29 21.88 0.12
N VAL A 139 -7.33 22.67 -0.14
CA VAL A 139 -7.66 23.24 -1.46
C VAL A 139 -7.96 24.73 -1.30
N ASP A 140 -7.89 25.49 -2.40
CA ASP A 140 -8.34 26.89 -2.45
C ASP A 140 -9.76 27.03 -1.84
N ASN A 141 -10.00 28.15 -1.15
CA ASN A 141 -11.34 28.50 -0.66
C ASN A 141 -12.36 28.50 -1.80
N ASN A 142 -13.59 28.07 -1.49
CA ASN A 142 -14.71 27.89 -2.42
C ASN A 142 -14.52 26.80 -3.48
N ALA A 143 -13.47 25.97 -3.39
CA ALA A 143 -13.41 24.74 -4.17
C ALA A 143 -14.62 23.85 -3.84
N THR A 144 -15.18 23.20 -4.86
CA THR A 144 -16.29 22.26 -4.70
C THR A 144 -15.73 20.85 -4.75
N CYS A 145 -16.18 19.98 -3.84
CA CYS A 145 -15.82 18.57 -3.82
C CYS A 145 -17.04 17.70 -4.13
N THR A 146 -16.84 16.57 -4.80
CA THR A 146 -17.92 15.61 -5.11
C THR A 146 -17.91 14.45 -4.13
N SER A 147 -19.03 13.74 -4.00
CA SER A 147 -19.12 12.56 -3.12
C SER A 147 -18.05 11.53 -3.45
N ALA A 148 -17.43 10.96 -2.42
CA ALA A 148 -16.45 9.89 -2.54
C ALA A 148 -17.05 8.55 -2.98
N SER A 149 -18.38 8.40 -2.92
CA SER A 149 -19.06 7.16 -3.32
C SER A 149 -18.72 6.71 -4.74
N GLU A 150 -18.54 7.66 -5.66
CA GLU A 150 -18.16 7.41 -7.06
C GLU A 150 -16.68 7.00 -7.25
N LEU A 151 -15.86 7.08 -6.19
CA LEU A 151 -14.44 6.71 -6.24
C LEU A 151 -14.21 5.24 -5.85
N TYR A 152 -15.18 4.60 -5.21
CA TYR A 152 -15.08 3.19 -4.82
C TYR A 152 -15.20 2.28 -6.04
N ARG A 153 -14.43 1.20 -6.02
CA ARG A 153 -14.39 0.22 -7.11
C ARG A 153 -15.42 -0.87 -6.87
N PRO A 154 -15.94 -1.52 -7.94
CA PRO A 154 -16.99 -2.53 -7.80
C PRO A 154 -16.50 -3.81 -7.11
N ARG A 155 -15.19 -4.07 -7.13
CA ARG A 155 -14.56 -5.28 -6.61
C ARG A 155 -13.69 -4.96 -5.39
N LYS A 156 -13.53 -5.92 -4.49
CA LYS A 156 -12.74 -5.78 -3.26
C LYS A 156 -11.79 -6.95 -3.08
N MET A 157 -10.52 -6.64 -2.83
CA MET A 157 -9.47 -7.61 -2.52
C MET A 157 -8.80 -7.30 -1.19
N GLU A 158 -8.44 -8.33 -0.42
CA GLU A 158 -7.53 -8.15 0.71
C GLU A 158 -6.31 -9.05 0.57
N PHE A 159 -5.12 -8.51 0.80
CA PHE A 159 -3.86 -9.25 0.75
C PHE A 159 -3.28 -9.40 2.15
N LEU A 160 -3.03 -10.64 2.56
CA LEU A 160 -2.32 -10.98 3.79
C LEU A 160 -0.91 -11.45 3.42
N GLY A 161 0.11 -10.78 3.95
CA GLY A 161 1.46 -11.03 3.43
C GLY A 161 2.62 -10.59 4.31
N ASN A 162 3.79 -10.66 3.70
CA ASN A 162 5.08 -10.27 4.26
C ASN A 162 5.75 -9.21 3.36
N SER A 163 7.08 -9.14 3.41
CA SER A 163 7.91 -8.20 2.64
C SER A 163 7.65 -8.21 1.13
N ILE A 164 7.29 -9.36 0.55
CA ILE A 164 6.92 -9.47 -0.86
C ILE A 164 5.67 -8.62 -1.15
N THR A 165 4.69 -8.64 -0.23
CA THR A 165 3.42 -7.92 -0.36
C THR A 165 3.58 -6.43 0.00
N CYS A 166 4.48 -6.11 0.93
CA CYS A 166 4.87 -4.72 1.23
C CYS A 166 5.60 -4.02 0.06
N ALA A 167 6.14 -4.79 -0.90
CA ALA A 167 7.06 -4.32 -1.94
C ALA A 167 8.37 -3.77 -1.36
N PHE A 168 8.92 -4.53 -0.41
CA PHE A 168 10.19 -4.26 0.25
C PHE A 168 11.31 -4.09 -0.79
N GLY A 169 11.94 -2.92 -0.79
CA GLY A 169 13.10 -2.64 -1.64
C GLY A 169 12.84 -2.68 -3.14
N THR A 170 11.57 -2.64 -3.57
CA THR A 170 11.14 -2.89 -4.95
C THR A 170 11.71 -1.89 -5.97
N GLU A 171 12.07 -0.67 -5.56
CA GLU A 171 12.68 0.33 -6.44
C GLU A 171 14.21 0.26 -6.51
N SER A 172 14.87 -0.57 -5.69
CA SER A 172 16.30 -0.83 -5.86
C SER A 172 16.55 -1.54 -7.19
N LYS A 173 17.62 -1.16 -7.88
CA LYS A 173 18.07 -1.78 -9.14
C LYS A 173 19.19 -2.81 -8.93
N ASN A 174 19.53 -3.10 -7.68
CA ASN A 174 20.59 -4.04 -7.32
C ASN A 174 20.12 -4.93 -6.15
N ARG A 175 20.17 -6.24 -6.37
CA ARG A 175 19.76 -7.26 -5.38
C ARG A 175 20.62 -7.31 -4.12
N ASN A 176 21.85 -6.84 -4.21
CA ASN A 176 22.79 -6.82 -3.09
C ASN A 176 22.70 -5.51 -2.28
N SER A 177 21.89 -4.55 -2.73
CA SER A 177 21.62 -3.34 -1.94
C SER A 177 20.94 -3.72 -0.63
N LYS A 178 21.27 -2.98 0.43
CA LYS A 178 20.49 -2.98 1.67
C LYS A 178 19.15 -2.29 1.43
N PHE A 179 18.18 -2.64 2.26
CA PHE A 179 16.90 -1.96 2.29
C PHE A 179 17.03 -0.51 2.75
N THR A 180 16.24 0.36 2.13
CA THR A 180 15.91 1.69 2.65
C THR A 180 14.42 1.91 2.50
N ALA A 181 13.80 2.63 3.44
CA ALA A 181 12.38 2.95 3.41
C ALA A 181 11.96 3.67 2.10
N GLU A 182 12.84 4.49 1.54
CA GLU A 182 12.58 5.20 0.27
C GLU A 182 12.37 4.24 -0.91
N THR A 183 13.10 3.13 -0.94
CA THR A 183 13.03 2.12 -2.03
C THR A 183 11.83 1.18 -1.92
N GLU A 184 11.08 1.23 -0.82
CA GLU A 184 9.83 0.50 -0.68
C GLU A 184 8.68 1.27 -1.36
N ASN A 185 8.00 0.60 -2.29
CA ASN A 185 6.88 1.18 -3.01
C ASN A 185 5.75 0.16 -3.19
N SER A 186 4.83 0.12 -2.23
CA SER A 186 3.66 -0.75 -2.32
C SER A 186 2.73 -0.46 -3.50
N TYR A 187 2.81 0.70 -4.17
CA TYR A 187 2.08 0.93 -5.42
C TYR A 187 2.56 -0.02 -6.54
N LEU A 188 3.82 -0.43 -6.48
CA LEU A 188 4.44 -1.41 -7.38
C LEU A 188 4.32 -2.86 -6.87
N SER A 189 3.69 -3.10 -5.72
CA SER A 189 3.42 -4.47 -5.25
C SER A 189 2.52 -5.22 -6.22
N TYR A 190 2.71 -6.53 -6.34
CA TYR A 190 1.78 -7.39 -7.07
C TYR A 190 0.33 -7.22 -6.59
N ALA A 191 0.12 -6.93 -5.29
CA ALA A 191 -1.19 -6.67 -4.72
C ALA A 191 -1.88 -5.44 -5.35
N ASN A 192 -1.19 -4.30 -5.40
CA ASN A 192 -1.73 -3.09 -6.02
C ASN A 192 -1.79 -3.19 -7.55
N ILE A 193 -0.87 -3.93 -8.19
CA ILE A 193 -0.95 -4.21 -9.64
C ILE A 193 -2.21 -5.02 -9.96
N LEU A 194 -2.47 -6.10 -9.22
CA LEU A 194 -3.68 -6.90 -9.38
C LEU A 194 -4.95 -6.08 -9.11
N ALA A 195 -4.96 -5.29 -8.04
CA ALA A 195 -6.10 -4.45 -7.70
C ALA A 195 -6.45 -3.47 -8.84
N ARG A 196 -5.46 -2.77 -9.42
CA ARG A 196 -5.69 -1.91 -10.59
C ARG A 196 -6.12 -2.71 -11.81
N ALA A 197 -5.49 -3.85 -12.08
CA ALA A 197 -5.84 -4.68 -13.23
C ALA A 197 -7.28 -5.19 -13.17
N PHE A 198 -7.76 -5.54 -11.98
CA PHE A 198 -9.12 -6.03 -11.76
C PHE A 198 -10.14 -4.92 -11.49
N ASP A 199 -9.77 -3.63 -11.51
CA ASP A 199 -10.63 -2.53 -11.08
C ASP A 199 -11.25 -2.80 -9.70
N ALA A 200 -10.38 -3.06 -8.72
CA ALA A 200 -10.73 -3.42 -7.35
C ALA A 200 -10.11 -2.46 -6.33
N ASP A 201 -10.86 -2.19 -5.26
CA ASP A 201 -10.31 -1.61 -4.04
C ASP A 201 -9.51 -2.67 -3.30
N VAL A 202 -8.43 -2.27 -2.64
CA VAL A 202 -7.55 -3.22 -1.95
C VAL A 202 -7.18 -2.78 -0.54
N ASN A 203 -7.28 -3.71 0.39
CA ASN A 203 -6.64 -3.66 1.69
C ASN A 203 -5.39 -4.55 1.69
N ILE A 204 -4.29 -4.06 2.29
CA ILE A 204 -3.07 -4.85 2.47
C ILE A 204 -2.78 -4.93 3.97
N VAL A 205 -2.70 -6.15 4.49
CA VAL A 205 -2.27 -6.46 5.85
C VAL A 205 -0.97 -7.27 5.73
N ALA A 206 0.14 -6.55 5.67
CA ALA A 206 1.45 -7.13 5.49
C ALA A 206 2.51 -6.37 6.29
N HIS A 207 3.52 -7.10 6.74
CA HIS A 207 4.69 -6.56 7.43
C HIS A 207 5.89 -7.46 7.13
N SER A 208 7.01 -6.86 6.75
CA SER A 208 8.27 -7.52 6.42
C SER A 208 8.76 -8.45 7.54
N GLY A 209 9.22 -9.64 7.17
CA GLY A 209 9.68 -10.62 8.15
C GLY A 209 8.57 -11.30 8.96
N ARG A 210 7.28 -10.97 8.80
CA ARG A 210 6.20 -11.69 9.49
C ARG A 210 5.82 -12.98 8.77
N GLY A 211 5.55 -14.03 9.54
CA GLY A 211 5.08 -15.32 9.03
C GLY A 211 3.71 -15.72 9.58
N VAL A 212 3.35 -17.00 9.40
CA VAL A 212 2.11 -17.58 9.93
C VAL A 212 2.28 -17.91 11.42
N VAL A 213 3.32 -18.68 11.73
CA VAL A 213 3.66 -19.11 13.10
C VAL A 213 5.03 -18.62 13.54
N ARG A 214 5.93 -18.33 12.59
CA ARG A 214 7.29 -17.88 12.88
C ARG A 214 7.68 -16.68 12.02
N ASN A 215 8.26 -15.69 12.67
CA ASN A 215 8.86 -14.52 12.04
C ASN A 215 10.32 -14.78 11.64
N TYR A 216 10.79 -13.99 10.69
CA TYR A 216 12.14 -14.08 10.14
C TYR A 216 13.19 -13.99 11.25
N ASN A 217 14.14 -14.94 11.24
CA ASN A 217 15.29 -14.96 12.13
C ASN A 217 14.94 -15.06 13.63
N ASP A 218 13.72 -15.49 13.98
CA ASP A 218 13.39 -15.85 15.36
C ASP A 218 14.24 -17.06 15.79
N LYS A 219 14.75 -17.03 17.03
CA LYS A 219 15.52 -18.14 17.60
C LYS A 219 14.63 -19.35 17.90
N ASN A 220 13.33 -19.15 18.00
CA ASN A 220 12.34 -20.19 18.27
C ASN A 220 11.67 -20.67 16.97
N MET A 221 11.11 -21.88 17.03
CA MET A 221 10.27 -22.43 15.96
C MET A 221 8.91 -21.74 15.84
N VAL A 222 8.47 -21.04 16.90
CA VAL A 222 7.20 -20.29 16.95
C VAL A 222 7.47 -18.95 17.59
N SER A 223 7.03 -17.87 16.94
CA SER A 223 7.22 -16.52 17.45
C SER A 223 6.20 -16.19 18.53
N THR A 224 6.71 -15.71 19.66
CA THR A 224 5.89 -15.33 20.83
C THR A 224 5.98 -13.84 21.17
N SER A 225 7.12 -13.20 20.89
CA SER A 225 7.36 -11.79 21.21
C SER A 225 6.58 -10.85 20.29
N ASP A 226 6.80 -10.99 19.00
CA ASP A 226 6.17 -10.13 18.01
C ASP A 226 4.93 -10.76 17.40
N ALA A 227 4.07 -9.91 16.83
CA ALA A 227 2.90 -10.38 16.11
C ALA A 227 3.30 -11.19 14.86
N THR A 228 2.60 -12.29 14.62
CA THR A 228 2.56 -12.97 13.31
C THR A 228 1.38 -12.41 12.50
N VAL A 229 1.29 -12.72 11.21
CA VAL A 229 0.23 -12.19 10.35
C VAL A 229 -1.19 -12.55 10.82
N PRO A 230 -1.49 -13.74 11.38
CA PRO A 230 -2.80 -14.00 12.00
C PRO A 230 -3.17 -13.03 13.13
N LYS A 231 -2.19 -12.53 13.89
CA LYS A 231 -2.45 -11.47 14.89
C LYS A 231 -2.69 -10.12 14.20
N LEU A 232 -1.91 -9.78 13.17
CA LEU A 232 -2.09 -8.56 12.39
C LEU A 232 -3.42 -8.51 11.63
N PHE A 233 -3.93 -9.67 11.18
CA PHE A 233 -5.23 -9.78 10.51
C PHE A 233 -6.38 -9.22 11.35
N LYS A 234 -6.26 -9.22 12.68
CA LYS A 234 -7.27 -8.66 13.58
C LYS A 234 -7.08 -7.17 13.87
N ARG A 235 -5.95 -6.57 13.48
CA ARG A 235 -5.59 -5.19 13.85
C ARG A 235 -6.05 -4.17 12.83
N THR A 236 -6.42 -2.99 13.33
CA THR A 236 -6.61 -1.80 12.48
C THR A 236 -5.27 -1.12 12.19
N ILE A 237 -4.41 -1.06 13.21
CA ILE A 237 -3.09 -0.44 13.20
C ILE A 237 -2.08 -1.52 13.60
N ASP A 238 -1.11 -1.79 12.74
CA ASP A 238 -0.07 -2.79 12.96
C ASP A 238 0.69 -2.57 14.28
N ALA A 239 1.12 -1.32 14.52
CA ALA A 239 1.86 -0.89 15.70
C ALA A 239 1.06 -0.99 17.02
N ASP A 240 -0.27 -1.04 16.93
CA ASP A 240 -1.17 -1.01 18.09
C ASP A 240 -1.80 -2.38 18.31
N SER A 241 -1.24 -3.12 19.27
CA SER A 241 -1.69 -4.47 19.61
C SER A 241 -3.09 -4.55 20.19
N THR A 242 -3.65 -3.42 20.62
CA THR A 242 -5.01 -3.32 21.17
C THR A 242 -6.03 -2.89 20.13
N SER A 243 -5.57 -2.44 18.94
CA SER A 243 -6.48 -2.05 17.88
C SER A 243 -7.18 -3.28 17.29
N GLU A 244 -8.50 -3.17 17.11
CA GLU A 244 -9.31 -4.21 16.49
C GLU A 244 -9.92 -3.67 15.19
N TRP A 245 -9.85 -4.46 14.12
CA TRP A 245 -10.47 -4.12 12.84
C TRP A 245 -11.94 -4.50 12.82
N ASP A 246 -12.80 -3.53 12.52
CA ASP A 246 -14.20 -3.79 12.23
C ASP A 246 -14.34 -4.34 10.80
N PHE A 247 -14.43 -5.67 10.71
CA PHE A 247 -14.59 -6.41 9.45
C PHE A 247 -15.86 -6.04 8.66
N LYS A 248 -16.85 -5.36 9.28
CA LYS A 248 -18.04 -4.86 8.55
C LYS A 248 -17.73 -3.68 7.65
N ARG A 249 -16.62 -2.96 7.89
CA ARG A 249 -16.20 -1.82 7.08
C ARG A 249 -15.71 -2.22 5.69
N TYR A 250 -15.24 -3.46 5.55
CA TYR A 250 -14.68 -3.97 4.30
C TYR A 250 -14.78 -5.49 4.24
N THR A 251 -15.71 -6.00 3.43
CA THR A 251 -15.82 -7.43 3.10
C THR A 251 -15.26 -7.66 1.69
N PRO A 252 -14.09 -8.32 1.53
CA PRO A 252 -13.52 -8.60 0.24
C PRO A 252 -14.23 -9.74 -0.49
N ASP A 253 -14.28 -9.64 -1.82
CA ASP A 253 -14.69 -10.75 -2.69
C ASP A 253 -13.59 -11.81 -2.74
N ALA A 254 -12.32 -11.38 -2.69
CA ALA A 254 -11.14 -12.23 -2.74
C ALA A 254 -10.12 -11.87 -1.65
N VAL A 255 -9.62 -12.88 -0.92
CA VAL A 255 -8.49 -12.77 -0.01
C VAL A 255 -7.31 -13.52 -0.58
N VAL A 256 -6.16 -12.87 -0.68
CA VAL A 256 -4.92 -13.46 -1.17
C VAL A 256 -3.93 -13.57 -0.02
N VAL A 257 -3.47 -14.79 0.26
CA VAL A 257 -2.54 -15.09 1.35
C VAL A 257 -1.19 -15.50 0.77
N ASN A 258 -0.17 -14.65 0.91
CA ASN A 258 1.20 -14.94 0.51
C ASN A 258 2.12 -15.00 1.74
N LEU A 259 2.12 -16.16 2.40
CA LEU A 259 2.81 -16.40 3.67
C LEU A 259 3.53 -17.75 3.65
N GLY A 260 4.49 -17.92 4.57
CA GLY A 260 5.34 -19.11 4.69
C GLY A 260 6.82 -18.85 4.40
N THR A 261 7.14 -17.76 3.68
CA THR A 261 8.54 -17.36 3.41
C THR A 261 9.34 -17.22 4.70
N ASN A 262 8.82 -16.50 5.70
CA ASN A 262 9.56 -16.24 6.94
C ASN A 262 9.53 -17.41 7.92
N ASP A 263 8.53 -18.28 7.79
CA ASP A 263 8.46 -19.52 8.54
C ASP A 263 9.60 -20.47 8.15
N TYR A 264 10.02 -20.47 6.88
CA TYR A 264 10.98 -21.44 6.31
C TYR A 264 12.25 -20.84 5.65
N SER A 265 12.49 -19.53 5.71
CA SER A 265 13.70 -18.91 5.11
C SER A 265 14.94 -18.99 6.02
N THR A 266 14.76 -19.22 7.32
CA THR A 266 15.85 -19.28 8.30
C THR A 266 15.57 -20.34 9.36
N HIS A 267 16.61 -20.93 9.94
CA HIS A 267 16.50 -21.91 11.02
C HIS A 267 16.24 -21.25 12.38
N PRO A 268 15.59 -21.95 13.33
CA PRO A 268 14.98 -23.27 13.17
C PRO A 268 13.62 -23.21 12.44
N HIS A 269 13.33 -24.20 11.60
CA HIS A 269 12.02 -24.30 10.94
C HIS A 269 10.95 -24.83 11.89
N PRO A 270 9.69 -24.34 11.83
CA PRO A 270 8.59 -24.95 12.55
C PRO A 270 8.33 -26.37 12.04
N PHE A 271 7.93 -27.26 12.97
CA PHE A 271 7.40 -28.56 12.58
C PHE A 271 6.18 -28.42 11.67
N LYS A 272 6.02 -29.33 10.70
CA LYS A 272 4.90 -29.35 9.76
C LYS A 272 3.55 -29.18 10.45
N ALA A 273 3.30 -29.95 11.52
CA ALA A 273 2.04 -29.92 12.25
C ALA A 273 1.71 -28.52 12.83
N ILE A 274 2.72 -27.81 13.34
CA ILE A 274 2.55 -26.46 13.90
C ILE A 274 2.22 -25.46 12.78
N PHE A 275 2.95 -25.50 11.67
CA PHE A 275 2.69 -24.63 10.53
C PHE A 275 1.30 -24.87 9.94
N VAL A 276 0.92 -26.14 9.75
CA VAL A 276 -0.40 -26.54 9.24
C VAL A 276 -1.52 -26.04 10.15
N ASP A 277 -1.41 -26.26 11.47
CA ASP A 277 -2.40 -25.78 12.44
C ASP A 277 -2.53 -24.24 12.41
N GLY A 278 -1.40 -23.52 12.40
CA GLY A 278 -1.40 -22.05 12.32
C GLY A 278 -2.05 -21.52 11.04
N TYR A 279 -1.79 -22.16 9.90
CA TYR A 279 -2.35 -21.77 8.61
C TYR A 279 -3.86 -22.06 8.56
N LEU A 280 -4.30 -23.22 9.06
CA LEU A 280 -5.72 -23.57 9.17
C LEU A 280 -6.47 -22.59 10.07
N LYS A 281 -5.87 -22.15 11.18
CA LYS A 281 -6.43 -21.09 12.04
C LYS A 281 -6.55 -19.75 11.31
N LEU A 282 -5.60 -19.40 10.46
CA LEU A 282 -5.70 -18.19 9.63
C LEU A 282 -6.87 -18.30 8.64
N ILE A 283 -7.01 -19.43 7.95
CA ILE A 283 -8.14 -19.69 7.04
C ILE A 283 -9.47 -19.58 7.81
N ALA A 284 -9.55 -20.19 8.99
CA ALA A 284 -10.74 -20.11 9.84
C ALA A 284 -11.07 -18.66 10.24
N GLN A 285 -10.07 -17.85 10.61
CA GLN A 285 -10.26 -16.43 10.91
C GLN A 285 -10.78 -15.65 9.71
N ILE A 286 -10.26 -15.90 8.50
CA ILE A 286 -10.76 -15.27 7.27
C ILE A 286 -12.23 -15.65 7.02
N ARG A 287 -12.57 -16.93 7.20
CA ARG A 287 -13.94 -17.44 7.04
C ARG A 287 -14.90 -16.86 8.09
N GLU A 288 -14.44 -16.72 9.33
CA GLU A 288 -15.21 -16.08 10.41
C GLU A 288 -15.48 -14.60 10.11
N ALA A 289 -14.46 -13.88 9.62
CA ALA A 289 -14.55 -12.46 9.32
C ALA A 289 -15.43 -12.14 8.10
N TYR A 290 -15.33 -12.94 7.03
CA TYR A 290 -15.90 -12.59 5.72
C TYR A 290 -16.94 -13.58 5.18
N GLY A 291 -17.11 -14.72 5.85
CA GLY A 291 -18.05 -15.75 5.47
C GLY A 291 -17.57 -16.70 4.36
N SER A 292 -18.43 -17.64 4.02
CA SER A 292 -18.13 -18.72 3.07
C SER A 292 -18.14 -18.28 1.60
N GLN A 293 -18.56 -17.05 1.30
CA GLN A 293 -18.65 -16.56 -0.08
C GLN A 293 -17.32 -16.01 -0.60
N THR A 294 -16.46 -15.49 0.27
CA THR A 294 -15.16 -14.93 -0.10
C THR A 294 -14.24 -16.01 -0.68
N GLN A 295 -13.60 -15.73 -1.81
CA GLN A 295 -12.63 -16.63 -2.41
C GLN A 295 -11.26 -16.45 -1.73
N ILE A 296 -10.59 -17.52 -1.34
CA ILE A 296 -9.25 -17.48 -0.74
C ILE A 296 -8.23 -18.02 -1.74
N PHE A 297 -7.17 -17.27 -2.02
CA PHE A 297 -6.06 -17.67 -2.86
C PHE A 297 -4.79 -17.77 -2.00
N CYS A 298 -4.34 -18.98 -1.72
CA CYS A 298 -3.10 -19.26 -1.02
C CYS A 298 -1.95 -19.32 -2.03
N ILE A 299 -1.04 -18.36 -1.94
CA ILE A 299 0.12 -18.22 -2.81
C ILE A 299 1.39 -18.64 -2.05
N VAL A 300 2.25 -19.41 -2.71
CA VAL A 300 3.62 -19.67 -2.24
C VAL A 300 4.62 -19.22 -3.28
N GLY A 301 5.61 -18.43 -2.85
CA GLY A 301 6.71 -17.95 -3.69
C GLY A 301 6.64 -16.45 -4.02
N PRO A 302 7.61 -15.94 -4.81
CA PRO A 302 8.71 -16.68 -5.43
C PRO A 302 9.94 -16.84 -4.52
N MET A 303 9.98 -16.26 -3.32
CA MET A 303 11.20 -16.30 -2.48
C MET A 303 11.37 -17.61 -1.69
N ILE A 304 10.31 -18.41 -1.58
CA ILE A 304 10.30 -19.70 -0.91
C ILE A 304 9.70 -20.76 -1.83
N ASP A 305 10.07 -22.01 -1.59
CA ASP A 305 9.55 -23.17 -2.29
C ASP A 305 9.30 -24.28 -1.26
N GLU A 306 9.97 -25.43 -1.32
CA GLU A 306 9.83 -26.49 -0.33
C GLU A 306 10.48 -26.16 1.03
N PRO A 307 9.92 -26.66 2.15
CA PRO A 307 8.73 -27.52 2.25
C PRO A 307 7.38 -26.75 2.24
N CYS A 308 7.43 -25.41 2.22
CA CYS A 308 6.25 -24.55 2.32
C CYS A 308 5.26 -24.80 1.17
N TYR A 309 5.77 -24.98 -0.05
CA TYR A 309 4.98 -25.26 -1.24
C TYR A 309 4.08 -26.47 -1.03
N SER A 310 4.66 -27.63 -0.72
CA SER A 310 3.90 -28.86 -0.50
C SER A 310 2.92 -28.71 0.66
N TYR A 311 3.33 -28.08 1.77
CA TYR A 311 2.44 -27.95 2.94
C TYR A 311 1.22 -27.08 2.65
N VAL A 312 1.38 -25.93 2.01
CA VAL A 312 0.25 -25.05 1.68
C VAL A 312 -0.66 -25.70 0.63
N LYS A 313 -0.08 -26.40 -0.36
CA LYS A 313 -0.87 -27.16 -1.34
C LYS A 313 -1.72 -28.24 -0.67
N GLU A 314 -1.12 -29.04 0.20
CA GLU A 314 -1.82 -30.08 0.98
C GLU A 314 -2.93 -29.47 1.86
N ILE A 315 -2.70 -28.32 2.49
CA ILE A 315 -3.72 -27.62 3.29
C ILE A 315 -4.93 -27.25 2.43
N VAL A 316 -4.70 -26.65 1.26
CA VAL A 316 -5.78 -26.26 0.33
C VAL A 316 -6.55 -27.48 -0.16
N GLU A 317 -5.86 -28.56 -0.55
CA GLU A 317 -6.48 -29.81 -0.98
C GLU A 317 -7.30 -30.46 0.14
N ALA A 318 -6.77 -30.47 1.37
CA ALA A 318 -7.49 -30.98 2.54
C ALA A 318 -8.75 -30.14 2.85
N GLN A 319 -8.68 -28.80 2.74
CA GLN A 319 -9.87 -27.95 2.89
C GLN A 319 -10.94 -28.24 1.83
N LYS A 320 -10.54 -28.48 0.58
CA LYS A 320 -11.47 -28.85 -0.50
C LYS A 320 -12.14 -30.20 -0.25
N VAL A 321 -11.38 -31.21 0.17
CA VAL A 321 -11.86 -32.59 0.28
C VAL A 321 -12.57 -32.84 1.60
N LEU A 322 -11.94 -32.48 2.72
CA LEU A 322 -12.44 -32.79 4.07
C LEU A 322 -13.48 -31.78 4.55
N ASN A 323 -13.25 -30.49 4.28
CA ASN A 323 -14.12 -29.42 4.76
C ASN A 323 -15.13 -28.96 3.68
N LYS A 324 -15.07 -29.55 2.47
CA LYS A 324 -15.91 -29.19 1.32
C LYS A 324 -15.87 -27.69 0.98
N ASP A 325 -14.74 -27.03 1.27
CA ASP A 325 -14.54 -25.63 0.92
C ASP A 325 -14.08 -25.52 -0.54
N GLY A 326 -15.02 -25.28 -1.45
CA GLY A 326 -14.73 -25.06 -2.87
C GLY A 326 -14.15 -23.69 -3.20
N ARG A 327 -14.06 -22.78 -2.22
CA ARG A 327 -13.68 -21.37 -2.40
C ARG A 327 -12.30 -21.05 -1.82
N ILE A 328 -11.41 -22.03 -1.82
CA ILE A 328 -10.00 -21.88 -1.48
C ILE A 328 -9.16 -22.46 -2.62
N HIS A 329 -8.10 -21.77 -3.02
CA HIS A 329 -7.31 -22.09 -4.22
C HIS A 329 -5.83 -21.96 -3.93
N PHE A 330 -5.02 -22.80 -4.57
CA PHE A 330 -3.57 -22.78 -4.44
C PHE A 330 -2.94 -22.22 -5.71
N ILE A 331 -1.95 -21.33 -5.56
CA ILE A 331 -1.12 -20.82 -6.65
C ILE A 331 0.34 -20.94 -6.24
N GLY A 332 1.07 -21.81 -6.92
CA GLY A 332 2.51 -21.96 -6.73
C GLY A 332 3.30 -21.07 -7.68
N ILE A 333 4.21 -20.26 -7.16
CA ILE A 333 5.10 -19.39 -7.93
C ILE A 333 6.54 -19.93 -7.78
N PRO A 334 7.11 -20.57 -8.81
CA PRO A 334 8.45 -21.14 -8.69
C PRO A 334 9.49 -20.03 -8.53
N ARG A 335 10.59 -20.32 -7.81
CA ARG A 335 11.74 -19.41 -7.69
C ARG A 335 12.28 -18.95 -9.05
N SER A 336 12.29 -19.85 -10.02
CA SER A 336 12.72 -19.60 -11.39
C SER A 336 11.85 -18.59 -12.15
N ALA A 337 10.68 -18.20 -11.61
CA ALA A 337 9.89 -17.09 -12.17
C ALA A 337 10.67 -15.77 -12.14
N LEU A 338 11.54 -15.57 -11.14
CA LEU A 338 12.46 -14.44 -11.05
C LEU A 338 13.86 -14.90 -11.49
N SER A 339 14.16 -14.75 -12.77
CA SER A 339 15.35 -15.35 -13.41
C SER A 339 16.37 -14.34 -13.90
N SER A 340 16.00 -13.06 -14.00
CA SER A 340 16.87 -11.98 -14.47
C SER A 340 17.22 -11.00 -13.36
N GLU A 341 18.38 -10.33 -13.44
CA GLU A 341 18.76 -9.31 -12.45
C GLU A 341 17.74 -8.19 -12.28
N LYS A 342 16.97 -7.87 -13.34
CA LYS A 342 15.92 -6.85 -13.31
C LYS A 342 14.70 -7.24 -12.47
N ASP A 343 14.53 -8.55 -12.23
CA ASP A 343 13.43 -9.06 -11.41
C ASP A 343 13.64 -8.79 -9.92
N TYR A 344 14.85 -8.40 -9.52
CA TYR A 344 15.25 -8.25 -8.13
C TYR A 344 15.42 -6.78 -7.70
N GLY A 345 14.82 -6.47 -6.56
CA GLY A 345 15.04 -5.28 -5.75
C GLY A 345 15.98 -5.59 -4.58
N ALA A 346 16.00 -4.75 -3.54
CA ALA A 346 16.99 -4.84 -2.47
C ALA A 346 16.90 -6.19 -1.71
N ALA A 347 18.05 -6.66 -1.21
CA ALA A 347 18.17 -7.91 -0.46
C ALA A 347 17.43 -9.10 -1.11
N TRP A 348 17.59 -9.28 -2.42
CA TRP A 348 17.00 -10.37 -3.21
C TRP A 348 15.46 -10.43 -3.20
N HIS A 349 14.78 -9.36 -2.79
CA HIS A 349 13.33 -9.26 -2.89
C HIS A 349 12.89 -8.99 -4.33
N PRO A 350 11.62 -9.23 -4.70
CA PRO A 350 11.11 -8.85 -6.02
C PRO A 350 11.19 -7.34 -6.24
N GLY A 351 11.91 -6.95 -7.30
CA GLY A 351 11.93 -5.59 -7.84
C GLY A 351 10.66 -5.28 -8.60
N GLY A 352 10.54 -4.09 -9.19
CA GLY A 352 9.35 -3.69 -9.94
C GLY A 352 8.93 -4.70 -11.02
N ASP A 353 9.89 -5.23 -11.79
CA ASP A 353 9.59 -6.23 -12.82
C ASP A 353 9.27 -7.60 -12.22
N GLY A 354 9.91 -7.97 -11.11
CA GLY A 354 9.56 -9.20 -10.38
C GLY A 354 8.15 -9.15 -9.82
N GLN A 355 7.71 -8.00 -9.28
CA GLN A 355 6.33 -7.80 -8.82
C GLN A 355 5.31 -7.91 -9.96
N LYS A 356 5.62 -7.38 -11.16
CA LYS A 356 4.78 -7.58 -12.35
C LYS A 356 4.66 -9.06 -12.72
N LYS A 357 5.77 -9.80 -12.72
CA LYS A 357 5.77 -11.25 -13.01
C LYS A 357 4.91 -12.03 -12.02
N ILE A 358 4.99 -11.69 -10.73
CA ILE A 358 4.10 -12.27 -9.71
C ILE A 358 2.64 -11.99 -10.07
N ALA A 359 2.29 -10.75 -10.40
CA ALA A 359 0.92 -10.40 -10.81
C ALA A 359 0.48 -11.16 -12.08
N GLN A 360 1.34 -11.28 -13.09
CA GLN A 360 1.06 -12.02 -14.34
C GLN A 360 0.80 -13.51 -14.10
N ILE A 361 1.46 -14.12 -13.11
CA ILE A 361 1.26 -15.53 -12.73
C ILE A 361 -0.05 -15.70 -11.95
N VAL A 362 -0.39 -14.74 -11.09
CA VAL A 362 -1.58 -14.83 -10.21
C VAL A 362 -2.87 -14.49 -10.95
N ALA A 363 -2.85 -13.49 -11.83
CA ALA A 363 -4.05 -12.93 -12.46
C ALA A 363 -4.90 -13.96 -13.22
N PRO A 364 -4.36 -14.89 -14.04
CA PRO A 364 -5.18 -15.83 -14.79
C PRO A 364 -6.05 -16.73 -13.89
N THR A 365 -5.50 -17.20 -12.78
CA THR A 365 -6.25 -18.04 -11.83
C THR A 365 -7.33 -17.23 -11.12
N VAL A 366 -7.00 -16.03 -10.65
CA VAL A 366 -8.00 -15.13 -10.02
C VAL A 366 -9.10 -14.78 -11.01
N SER A 367 -8.75 -14.39 -12.24
CA SER A 367 -9.69 -14.07 -13.31
C SER A 367 -10.65 -15.23 -13.60
N THR A 368 -10.12 -16.45 -13.71
CA THR A 368 -10.93 -17.66 -13.99
C THR A 368 -11.86 -18.00 -12.83
N VAL A 369 -11.38 -17.95 -11.58
CA VAL A 369 -12.17 -18.29 -10.40
C VAL A 369 -13.24 -17.24 -10.09
N MET A 370 -12.90 -15.97 -10.25
CA MET A 370 -13.78 -14.84 -9.93
C MET A 370 -14.72 -14.47 -11.08
N ASP A 371 -14.49 -15.00 -12.29
CA ASP A 371 -15.09 -14.52 -13.54
C ASP A 371 -14.86 -13.01 -13.75
N TRP A 372 -13.61 -12.58 -13.50
CA TRP A 372 -13.22 -11.17 -13.59
C TRP A 372 -12.33 -10.92 -14.80
N SER A 373 -12.78 -10.05 -15.70
CA SER A 373 -11.89 -9.44 -16.69
C SER A 373 -10.82 -8.58 -16.01
N TYR A 374 -9.61 -8.57 -16.57
CA TYR A 374 -8.52 -7.72 -16.09
C TYR A 374 -7.80 -7.00 -17.22
N ASN A 375 -7.36 -5.77 -16.94
CA ASN A 375 -6.56 -4.97 -17.84
C ASN A 375 -5.09 -5.43 -17.80
N ARG A 376 -4.63 -6.10 -18.86
CA ARG A 376 -3.25 -6.57 -18.98
C ARG A 376 -2.22 -5.43 -19.02
N SER A 377 -2.60 -4.22 -19.44
CA SER A 377 -1.64 -3.11 -19.49
C SER A 377 -1.08 -2.72 -18.12
N GLU A 378 -1.81 -2.98 -17.04
CA GLU A 378 -1.34 -2.77 -15.67
C GLU A 378 -0.14 -3.68 -15.31
N MET A 379 0.01 -4.79 -16.03
CA MET A 379 1.07 -5.79 -15.85
C MET A 379 2.18 -5.67 -16.91
N ASP A 380 1.87 -5.11 -18.09
CA ASP A 380 2.76 -5.16 -19.25
C ASP A 380 3.62 -3.91 -19.47
N ASP A 381 3.33 -2.80 -18.82
CA ASP A 381 4.28 -1.71 -18.54
C ASP A 381 3.49 -0.61 -17.83
N ILE A 382 3.93 -0.21 -16.63
CA ILE A 382 3.27 0.89 -15.91
C ILE A 382 3.51 2.16 -16.73
N LYS A 383 2.51 2.62 -17.47
CA LYS A 383 2.43 3.98 -18.01
C LYS A 383 2.38 4.95 -16.81
N GLY A 384 3.53 5.20 -16.21
CA GLY A 384 3.68 5.98 -14.97
C GLY A 384 4.92 5.63 -14.14
N GLY A 385 5.60 4.51 -14.42
CA GLY A 385 6.81 4.08 -13.71
C GLY A 385 8.05 3.99 -14.61
N GLN A 386 8.19 4.88 -15.59
CA GLN A 386 9.41 4.88 -16.41
C GLN A 386 10.64 5.16 -15.55
N ASP A 387 11.70 4.38 -15.80
CA ASP A 387 13.02 4.44 -15.17
C ASP A 387 13.58 5.87 -15.07
N PHE A 388 13.47 6.50 -13.89
CA PHE A 388 14.01 7.85 -13.65
C PHE A 388 15.46 7.87 -13.11
N TYR A 389 16.15 6.72 -13.10
CA TYR A 389 17.55 6.60 -12.65
C TYR A 389 18.53 6.09 -13.70
N SER A 390 18.16 6.02 -14.99
CA SER A 390 19.15 5.81 -16.06
C SER A 390 19.45 7.12 -16.78
N ARG A 391 20.47 7.85 -16.28
CA ARG A 391 21.37 8.76 -17.02
C ARG A 391 22.19 9.59 -16.04
N GLU A 392 23.23 8.98 -15.48
CA GLU A 392 24.52 9.65 -15.27
C GLU A 392 25.61 8.63 -15.64
N ARG A 393 26.16 8.83 -16.84
CA ARG A 393 27.53 8.49 -17.19
C ARG A 393 28.12 9.72 -17.86
#